data_AF-A0A7R9DUF8-F1
#
_entry.id   AF-A0A7R9DUF8-F1
#
_cell.length_a   1.000
_cell.length_b   1.000
_cell.length_c   1.000
_cell.angle_alpha   90.00
_cell.angle_beta   90.00
_cell.angle_gamma   90.00
#
_symmetry.space_group_name_H-M   'P 1'
#
loop_
_entity.id
_entity.type
_entity.pdbx_description
1 polymer ?
#
loop_
_entity_poly.entity_id
_entity_poly.type
_entity_poly.pdbx_seq_one_letter_code
_entity_poly.pdbx_strand_id
1 'polypeptide(L)'
;MMAGETDSEMKTLPEHDINIDNYRNLVRTYIDLHLYSAAQFWADKVVSLSNGEPRDVYWLAQCMYHMKQYHRAAHVIRSRGLEKRKPKLVERLVVLSSTAEDGEIEVRISVW
;
A
#
# COMPACT_ATOMS: atom_id res chain seq x y z
N MET A 1 -48.02 8.21 -37.89
CA MET A 1 -46.90 7.26 -37.75
C MET A 1 -46.09 7.76 -36.57
N MET A 2 -46.17 7.10 -35.42
CA MET A 2 -45.45 7.52 -34.21
C MET A 2 -44.07 6.85 -34.21
N ALA A 3 -43.02 7.66 -34.08
CA ALA A 3 -41.65 7.21 -33.90
C ALA A 3 -41.49 6.59 -32.50
N GLY A 4 -41.09 5.32 -32.45
CA GLY A 4 -40.70 4.66 -31.21
C GLY A 4 -39.20 4.84 -30.99
N GLU A 5 -38.83 5.89 -30.26
CA GLU A 5 -37.49 6.04 -29.69
C GLU A 5 -37.49 5.31 -28.34
N THR A 6 -36.93 4.10 -28.31
CA THR A 6 -36.67 3.38 -27.06
C THR A 6 -35.40 3.93 -26.45
N ASP A 7 -35.53 4.88 -25.54
CA ASP A 7 -34.40 5.36 -24.75
C ASP A 7 -34.00 4.26 -23.77
N SER A 8 -32.80 3.72 -23.98
CA SER A 8 -32.28 2.58 -23.23
C SER A 8 -31.78 3.08 -21.88
N GLU A 9 -32.66 3.04 -20.88
CA GLU A 9 -32.40 3.45 -19.51
C GLU A 9 -31.27 2.59 -18.89
N MET A 10 -30.04 3.10 -18.96
CA MET A 10 -28.86 2.50 -18.35
C MET A 10 -28.98 2.64 -16.83
N LYS A 11 -29.54 1.61 -16.18
CA LYS A 11 -29.57 1.51 -14.71
C LYS A 11 -28.14 1.55 -14.18
N THR A 12 -27.76 2.70 -13.63
CA THR A 12 -26.59 2.86 -12.79
C THR A 12 -26.76 1.94 -11.58
N LEU A 13 -25.90 0.91 -11.49
CA LEU A 13 -25.86 0.02 -10.34
C LEU A 13 -25.55 0.85 -9.07
N PRO A 14 -26.13 0.48 -7.91
CA PRO A 14 -25.88 1.21 -6.67
C PRO A 14 -24.37 1.20 -6.38
N GLU A 15 -23.79 2.39 -6.21
CA GLU A 15 -22.43 2.56 -5.74
C GLU A 15 -22.32 1.88 -4.38
N HIS A 16 -21.76 0.67 -4.35
CA HIS A 16 -21.43 0.00 -3.11
C HIS A 16 -20.23 0.76 -2.53
N ASP A 17 -20.49 1.59 -1.52
CA ASP A 17 -19.44 2.30 -0.77
C ASP A 17 -18.44 1.27 -0.21
N ILE A 18 -17.27 1.20 -0.85
CA ILE A 18 -16.20 0.30 -0.45
C ILE A 18 -15.64 0.81 0.88
N ASN A 19 -15.93 0.11 1.97
CA ASN A 19 -15.39 0.46 3.29
C ASN A 19 -13.92 -0.02 3.40
N ILE A 20 -13.00 0.93 3.21
CA ILE A 20 -11.54 0.71 3.24
C ILE A 20 -11.06 0.21 4.62
N ASP A 21 -11.73 0.58 5.71
CA ASP A 21 -11.29 0.21 7.06
C ASP A 21 -11.41 -1.29 7.34
N ASN A 22 -12.34 -1.98 6.69
CA ASN A 22 -12.44 -3.43 6.74
C ASN A 22 -11.18 -4.10 6.17
N TYR A 23 -10.68 -3.60 5.03
CA TYR A 23 -9.46 -4.10 4.43
C TYR A 23 -8.21 -3.75 5.25
N ARG A 24 -8.17 -2.58 5.90
CA ARG A 24 -7.08 -2.23 6.84
C ARG A 24 -7.03 -3.19 8.02
N ASN A 25 -8.17 -3.58 8.57
CA ASN A 25 -8.24 -4.59 9.63
C ASN A 25 -7.82 -5.96 9.11
N LEU A 26 -8.25 -6.34 7.91
CA LEU A 26 -7.84 -7.59 7.27
C LEU A 26 -6.32 -7.70 7.11
N VAL A 27 -5.67 -6.62 6.66
CA VAL A 27 -4.20 -6.55 6.56
C VAL A 27 -3.54 -6.80 7.93
N ARG A 28 -4.03 -6.16 8.99
CA ARG A 28 -3.51 -6.36 10.36
C ARG A 28 -3.64 -7.81 10.80
N THR A 29 -4.81 -8.41 10.60
CA THR A 29 -5.05 -9.82 10.93
C THR A 29 -4.06 -10.74 10.22
N TYR A 30 -3.78 -10.52 8.93
CA TYR A 30 -2.79 -11.33 8.22
C TYR A 30 -1.36 -11.09 8.70
N ILE A 31 -1.01 -9.87 9.11
CA ILE A 31 0.29 -9.57 9.73
C ILE A 31 0.44 -10.32 11.07
N ASP A 32 -0.60 -10.28 11.92
CA ASP A 32 -0.62 -10.96 13.22
C ASP A 32 -0.51 -12.49 13.07
N LEU A 33 -1.07 -13.04 11.98
CA LEU A 33 -0.94 -14.45 11.61
C LEU A 33 0.38 -14.79 10.89
N HIS A 34 1.28 -13.82 10.71
CA HIS A 34 2.52 -13.95 9.92
C HIS A 34 2.31 -14.39 8.46
N LEU A 35 1.11 -14.21 7.92
CA LEU A 35 0.76 -14.50 6.53
C LEU A 35 1.10 -13.30 5.64
N TYR A 36 2.38 -12.94 5.59
CA TYR A 36 2.83 -11.70 4.96
C TYR A 36 2.56 -11.62 3.45
N SER A 37 2.50 -12.76 2.74
CA SER A 37 2.14 -12.78 1.31
C SER A 37 0.70 -12.33 1.07
N ALA A 38 -0.24 -12.85 1.87
CA ALA A 38 -1.63 -12.42 1.84
C ALA A 38 -1.77 -10.98 2.32
N ALA A 39 -1.06 -10.61 3.39
CA ALA A 39 -1.04 -9.24 3.88
C ALA A 39 -0.55 -8.25 2.81
N GLN A 40 0.52 -8.56 2.09
CA GLN A 40 1.06 -7.73 1.01
C GLN A 40 0.02 -7.53 -0.11
N PHE A 41 -0.67 -8.60 -0.52
CA PHE A 41 -1.73 -8.52 -1.54
C PHE A 41 -2.85 -7.58 -1.11
N TRP A 42 -3.37 -7.74 0.11
CA TRP A 42 -4.45 -6.90 0.60
C TRP A 42 -4.01 -5.46 0.86
N ALA A 43 -2.78 -5.25 1.33
CA ALA A 43 -2.22 -3.92 1.52
C ALA A 43 -2.09 -3.15 0.19
N ASP A 44 -1.72 -3.83 -0.90
CA ASP A 44 -1.68 -3.24 -2.24
C ASP A 44 -3.07 -2.77 -2.71
N LYS A 45 -4.11 -3.56 -2.40
CA LYS A 45 -5.51 -3.18 -2.64
C LYS A 45 -5.93 -1.97 -1.81
N VAL A 46 -5.61 -1.95 -0.51
CA VAL A 46 -5.90 -0.80 0.36
C VAL A 46 -5.25 0.47 -0.18
N VAL A 47 -3.97 0.42 -0.56
CA VAL A 47 -3.24 1.56 -1.15
C VAL A 47 -3.90 2.06 -2.43
N SER A 48 -4.40 1.15 -3.26
CA SER A 48 -5.10 1.49 -4.50
C SER A 48 -6.46 2.16 -4.22
N LEU A 49 -7.20 1.66 -3.23
CA LEU A 49 -8.51 2.19 -2.83
C LEU A 49 -8.40 3.52 -2.06
N SER A 50 -7.32 3.74 -1.31
CA SER A 50 -7.12 4.95 -0.52
C SER A 50 -6.40 6.08 -1.26
N ASN A 51 -6.21 5.94 -2.58
CA ASN A 51 -5.46 6.87 -3.41
C ASN A 51 -4.01 7.10 -2.92
N GLY A 52 -3.37 6.06 -2.39
CA GLY A 52 -2.00 6.11 -1.93
C GLY A 52 -1.82 6.89 -0.62
N GLU A 53 -2.77 6.76 0.30
CA GLU A 53 -2.66 7.37 1.63
C GLU A 53 -1.36 6.92 2.34
N PRO A 54 -0.58 7.83 2.94
CA PRO A 54 0.72 7.54 3.53
C PRO A 54 0.78 6.37 4.50
N ARG A 55 -0.21 6.25 5.40
CA ARG A 55 -0.25 5.15 6.37
C ARG A 55 -0.49 3.82 5.67
N ASP A 56 -1.37 3.76 4.67
CA ASP A 56 -1.62 2.53 3.92
C ASP A 56 -0.39 2.08 3.11
N VAL A 57 0.33 3.01 2.51
CA VAL A 57 1.59 2.72 1.79
C VAL A 57 2.68 2.23 2.74
N TYR A 58 2.72 2.75 3.97
CA TYR A 58 3.64 2.25 5.00
C TYR A 58 3.35 0.80 5.37
N TRP A 59 2.08 0.43 5.54
CA TRP A 59 1.71 -0.97 5.83
C TRP A 59 2.11 -1.91 4.69
N LEU A 60 1.97 -1.47 3.43
CA LEU A 60 2.46 -2.22 2.28
C LEU A 60 3.98 -2.40 2.31
N ALA A 61 4.73 -1.33 2.58
CA ALA A 61 6.18 -1.38 2.70
C ALA A 61 6.63 -2.29 3.86
N GLN A 62 5.92 -2.26 4.99
CA GLN A 62 6.18 -3.12 6.13
C GLN A 62 5.95 -4.61 5.79
N CYS A 63 4.88 -4.93 5.05
CA CYS A 63 4.66 -6.30 4.56
C CYS A 63 5.80 -6.75 3.63
N MET A 64 6.21 -5.91 2.69
CA MET A 64 7.34 -6.18 1.78
C MET A 64 8.65 -6.41 2.55
N TYR A 65 8.88 -5.65 3.62
CA TYR A 65 10.05 -5.79 4.48
C TYR A 65 10.06 -7.15 5.20
N HIS A 66 8.96 -7.59 5.81
CA HIS A 66 8.86 -8.92 6.43
C HIS A 66 9.07 -10.06 5.42
N MET A 67 8.79 -9.81 4.14
CA MET A 67 9.06 -10.75 3.04
C MET A 67 10.46 -10.61 2.43
N LYS A 68 11.36 -9.85 3.07
CA LYS A 68 12.74 -9.59 2.60
C LYS A 68 12.83 -8.89 1.24
N GLN A 69 11.78 -8.18 0.83
CA GLN A 69 11.73 -7.44 -0.44
C GLN A 69 12.14 -5.98 -0.25
N TYR A 70 13.34 -5.75 0.29
CA TYR A 70 13.78 -4.43 0.74
C TYR A 70 13.82 -3.39 -0.38
N HIS A 71 14.31 -3.75 -1.56
CA HIS A 71 14.33 -2.85 -2.72
C HIS A 71 12.92 -2.40 -3.12
N ARG A 72 11.94 -3.32 -3.09
CA ARG A 72 10.53 -3.01 -3.41
C ARG A 72 9.92 -2.09 -2.36
N ALA A 73 10.18 -2.36 -1.07
CA ALA A 73 9.72 -1.51 0.03
C ALA A 73 10.25 -0.07 -0.11
N ALA A 74 11.56 0.08 -0.36
CA ALA A 74 12.18 1.39 -0.56
C ALA A 74 11.67 2.10 -1.83
N HIS A 75 11.42 1.36 -2.91
CA HIS A 75 10.83 1.92 -4.13
C HIS A 75 9.40 2.41 -3.90
N VAL A 76 8.57 1.67 -3.16
CA VAL A 76 7.17 2.06 -2.90
C VAL A 76 7.09 3.36 -2.08
N ILE A 77 7.99 3.56 -1.13
CA ILE A 77 8.05 4.78 -0.31
C ILE A 77 8.49 5.99 -1.14
N ARG A 78 9.53 5.83 -1.97
CA ARG A 78 10.07 6.89 -2.84
C ARG A 78 9.08 7.28 -3.94
N SER A 79 8.52 6.29 -4.65
CA SER A 79 7.60 6.54 -5.77
C SER A 79 6.32 7.26 -5.34
N ARG A 80 5.91 7.13 -4.08
CA ARG A 80 4.74 7.83 -3.51
C ARG A 80 5.09 9.14 -2.80
N GLY A 81 6.36 9.56 -2.80
CA GLY A 81 6.82 10.83 -2.22
C GLY A 81 6.63 10.94 -0.71
N LEU A 82 6.58 9.81 0.00
CA LEU A 82 6.33 9.79 1.45
C LEU A 82 7.47 10.41 2.25
N GLU A 83 8.69 10.36 1.71
CA GLU A 83 9.87 11.03 2.24
C GLU A 83 9.64 12.54 2.45
N LYS A 84 8.86 13.19 1.59
CA LYS A 84 8.56 14.62 1.67
C LYS A 84 7.35 14.94 2.55
N ARG A 85 6.36 14.03 2.61
CA ARG A 85 5.10 14.24 3.36
C ARG A 85 5.19 13.86 4.84
N LYS A 86 5.93 12.81 5.19
CA LYS A 86 6.03 12.27 6.56
C LYS A 86 7.45 11.72 6.83
N PRO A 87 8.46 12.60 6.98
CA PRO A 87 9.87 12.19 7.12
C PRO A 87 10.11 11.22 8.28
N LYS A 88 9.44 11.43 9.43
CA LYS A 88 9.56 10.56 10.62
C LYS A 88 9.15 9.09 10.38
N LEU A 89 8.26 8.86 9.41
CA LEU A 89 7.77 7.52 9.09
C LEU A 89 8.78 6.76 8.21
N VAL A 90 9.48 7.51 7.35
CA VAL A 90 10.51 7.00 6.45
C VAL A 90 11.80 6.72 7.22
N GLU A 91 12.17 7.61 8.14
CA GLU A 91 13.31 7.42 9.06
C GLU A 91 13.22 6.08 9.81
N ARG A 92 12.02 5.72 10.30
CA ARG A 92 11.82 4.45 11.00
C ARG A 92 12.02 3.22 10.09
N LEU A 93 11.64 3.27 8.81
CA LEU A 93 11.88 2.15 7.91
C LEU A 93 13.35 2.09 7.44
N VAL A 94 14.02 3.23 7.27
CA VAL A 94 15.45 3.33 6.96
C VAL A 94 16.31 2.77 8.09
N VAL A 95 15.96 3.07 9.35
CA VAL A 95 16.61 2.48 10.52
C VAL A 95 16.40 0.97 10.55
N LEU A 96 15.19 0.48 10.24
CA LEU A 96 14.92 -0.95 10.21
C LEU A 96 15.69 -1.68 9.09
N SER A 97 15.81 -1.11 7.88
CA SER A 97 16.66 -1.69 6.84
C SER A 97 18.12 -1.73 7.24
N SER A 98 18.65 -0.67 7.85
CA SER A 98 20.04 -0.65 8.32
C SER A 98 20.32 -1.70 9.42
N THR A 99 19.35 -1.99 10.30
CA THR A 99 19.50 -3.05 11.31
C THR A 99 19.33 -4.48 10.77
N ALA A 100 18.77 -4.65 9.58
CA ALA A 100 18.75 -5.95 8.90
C ALA A 100 20.06 -6.24 8.14
N GLU A 101 20.93 -5.22 8.00
CA GLU A 101 22.13 -5.22 7.17
C GLU A 101 23.42 -5.56 7.93
N ASP A 102 23.33 -6.09 9.17
CA ASP A 102 24.46 -6.71 9.91
C ASP A 102 24.84 -8.11 9.33
N GLY A 103 24.96 -8.16 8.01
CA GLY A 103 25.43 -9.31 7.22
C GLY A 103 25.73 -8.96 5.75
N GLU A 104 26.02 -7.68 5.47
CA GLU A 104 26.23 -7.07 4.15
C GLU A 104 24.99 -7.03 3.24
N ILE A 105 24.44 -5.83 3.04
CA ILE A 105 24.09 -5.24 1.74
C ILE A 105 23.93 -3.73 1.97
N GLU A 106 24.79 -2.96 1.31
CA GLU A 106 24.88 -1.50 1.41
C GLU A 106 23.70 -0.84 0.67
N VAL A 107 22.65 -0.40 1.37
CA VAL A 107 21.65 0.51 0.78
C VAL A 107 22.10 1.95 0.99
N ARG A 108 22.99 2.42 0.11
CA ARG A 108 23.36 3.84 0.02
C ARG A 108 22.12 4.67 -0.31
N ILE A 109 21.50 5.25 0.72
CA ILE A 109 20.61 6.38 0.55
C ILE A 109 21.51 7.62 0.45
N SER A 110 22.05 7.85 -0.75
CA SER A 110 22.81 9.07 -1.03
C SER A 110 21.85 10.25 -1.05
N VAL A 111 21.87 11.04 0.02
CA VAL A 111 21.32 12.39 0.10
C VAL A 111 22.40 13.33 -0.46
N TRP A 112 22.09 14.13 -1.47
CA TRP A 112 22.85 15.36 -1.72
C TRP A 112 22.37 16.41 -0.72
#